data_AF-A0A3P7ILS7-F1
#
_entry.id   AF-A0A3P7ILS7-F1
#
_cell.length_a   1.000
_cell.length_b   1.000
_cell.length_c   1.000
_cell.angle_alpha   90.00
_cell.angle_beta   90.00
_cell.angle_gamma   90.00
#
_symmetry.space_group_name_H-M   'P 1'
#
loop_
_entity.id
_entity.type
_entity.pdbx_description
1 polymer ?
#
loop_
_entity_poly.entity_id
_entity_poly.type
_entity_poly.pdbx_seq_one_letter_code
_entity_poly.pdbx_strand_id
1 'polypeptide(L)'
;MGPKDVEWVLKQKHYSQLTFCHDKTFESMHGLGHVWVGGFMFVIRVSPNDPAFYLHHAFVDYLWEQFRKQKQTREERETQWATDTCNSLQGYDEQMKPFRLQNRDGLSNQYTDEWYEYEPVRHCTPAKPDCDSEYYFCDTKAWRCRSKVRKLHIIN
;
A
#
# COMPACT_ATOMS: atom_id res chain seq x y z
N MET A 1 -0.16 8.29 4.91
CA MET A 1 -1.51 7.77 5.23
C MET A 1 -1.65 7.53 6.71
N GLY A 2 -2.67 8.14 7.33
CA GLY A 2 -3.10 7.86 8.70
C GLY A 2 -4.25 6.84 8.77
N PRO A 3 -4.74 6.50 9.97
CA PRO A 3 -5.82 5.52 10.13
C PRO A 3 -7.12 5.86 9.39
N LYS A 4 -7.53 7.14 9.37
CA LYS A 4 -8.74 7.58 8.65
C LYS A 4 -8.62 7.40 7.14
N ASP A 5 -7.41 7.58 6.60
CA ASP A 5 -7.12 7.39 5.18
C ASP A 5 -7.28 5.90 4.83
N VAL A 6 -6.75 5.02 5.68
CA VAL A 6 -6.88 3.55 5.53
C VAL A 6 -8.35 3.14 5.58
N GLU A 7 -9.12 3.65 6.56
CA GLU A 7 -10.56 3.40 6.65
C GLU A 7 -11.30 3.86 5.40
N TRP A 8 -10.93 5.02 4.84
CA TRP A 8 -11.51 5.50 3.59
C TRP A 8 -11.22 4.56 2.43
N VAL A 9 -9.99 4.07 2.27
CA VAL A 9 -9.61 3.13 1.20
C VAL A 9 -10.44 1.84 1.30
N LEU A 10 -10.52 1.26 2.49
CA LEU A 10 -11.24 -0.01 2.71
C LEU A 10 -12.77 0.14 2.68
N LYS A 11 -13.28 1.37 2.71
CA LYS A 11 -14.72 1.66 2.57
C LYS A 11 -15.18 1.67 1.11
N GLN A 12 -14.27 1.84 0.14
CA GLN A 12 -14.63 1.89 -1.27
C GLN A 12 -15.29 0.58 -1.72
N LYS A 13 -16.15 0.66 -2.74
CA LYS A 13 -16.90 -0.49 -3.25
C LYS A 13 -16.39 -0.98 -4.59
N HIS A 14 -15.93 -0.08 -5.44
CA HIS A 14 -15.50 -0.39 -6.80
C HIS A 14 -14.04 0.00 -7.03
N TYR A 15 -13.33 -0.82 -7.81
CA TYR A 15 -11.93 -0.60 -8.15
C TYR A 15 -11.68 0.79 -8.75
N SER A 16 -12.58 1.30 -9.60
CA SER A 16 -12.45 2.63 -10.22
C SER A 16 -12.27 3.74 -9.18
N GLN A 17 -12.88 3.64 -8.00
CA GLN A 17 -12.76 4.64 -6.93
C GLN A 17 -11.36 4.70 -6.28
N LEU A 18 -10.50 3.72 -6.58
CA LEU A 18 -9.09 3.72 -6.18
C LEU A 18 -8.16 4.12 -7.34
N THR A 19 -8.71 4.44 -8.52
CA THR A 19 -7.93 4.85 -9.69
C THR A 19 -7.89 6.36 -9.83
N PHE A 20 -6.70 6.91 -10.12
CA PHE A 20 -6.48 8.35 -10.22
C PHE A 20 -7.44 9.07 -11.18
N CYS A 21 -7.87 8.42 -12.25
CA CYS A 21 -8.72 9.06 -13.25
C CYS A 21 -10.13 9.36 -12.75
N HIS A 22 -10.68 8.45 -11.93
CA HIS A 22 -12.04 8.56 -11.39
C HIS A 22 -12.05 9.26 -10.04
N ASP A 23 -11.09 8.93 -9.18
CA ASP A 23 -10.91 9.57 -7.88
C ASP A 23 -9.42 9.66 -7.52
N LYS A 24 -8.92 10.90 -7.43
CA LYS A 24 -7.51 11.19 -7.13
C LYS A 24 -7.16 10.98 -5.66
N THR A 25 -8.13 10.69 -4.79
CA THR A 25 -7.93 10.68 -3.34
C THR A 25 -6.91 9.63 -2.92
N PHE A 26 -7.01 8.39 -3.44
CA PHE A 26 -6.05 7.33 -3.10
C PHE A 26 -4.61 7.69 -3.46
N GLU A 27 -4.38 8.09 -4.71
CA GLU A 27 -3.06 8.51 -5.19
C GLU A 27 -2.55 9.77 -4.48
N SER A 28 -3.44 10.71 -4.12
CA SER A 28 -3.04 11.90 -3.36
C SER A 28 -2.57 11.52 -1.96
N MET A 29 -3.25 10.59 -1.28
CA MET A 29 -2.85 10.10 0.04
C MET A 29 -1.53 9.31 -0.01
N HIS A 30 -1.28 8.58 -1.11
CA HIS A 30 0.02 7.96 -1.41
C HIS A 30 1.09 9.05 -1.58
N GLY A 31 0.81 10.08 -2.37
CA GLY A 31 1.70 11.21 -2.64
C GLY A 31 2.10 11.99 -1.38
N LEU A 32 1.22 12.10 -0.39
CA LEU A 32 1.56 12.71 0.90
C LEU A 32 2.70 11.98 1.64
N GLY A 33 2.83 10.66 1.46
CA GLY A 33 3.96 9.90 2.01
C GLY A 33 5.30 10.30 1.38
N HIS A 34 5.31 10.42 0.05
CA HIS A 34 6.46 10.95 -0.70
C HIS A 34 6.85 12.35 -0.26
N VAL A 35 5.87 13.25 -0.08
CA VAL A 35 6.12 14.63 0.36
C VAL A 35 6.66 14.69 1.77
N TRP A 36 6.13 13.88 2.69
CA TRP A 36 6.54 13.90 4.08
C TRP A 36 7.99 13.42 4.29
N VAL A 37 8.43 12.39 3.57
CA VAL A 37 9.83 11.92 3.66
C VAL A 37 10.80 12.95 3.05
N GLY A 38 10.42 13.61 1.96
CA GLY A 38 11.27 14.62 1.31
C GLY A 38 12.40 13.99 0.48
N GLY A 39 13.48 14.75 0.23
CA GLY A 39 14.68 14.24 -0.44
C GLY A 39 14.41 13.56 -1.79
N PHE A 40 15.01 12.38 -2.02
CA PHE A 40 14.71 11.59 -3.22
C PHE A 40 13.25 11.14 -3.26
N MET A 41 12.65 10.75 -2.12
CA MET A 41 11.24 10.33 -2.05
C MET A 41 10.27 11.37 -2.60
N PHE A 42 10.56 12.67 -2.49
CA PHE A 42 9.73 13.75 -3.03
C PHE A 42 9.72 13.81 -4.57
N VAL A 43 10.82 13.43 -5.22
CA VAL A 43 11.01 13.61 -6.67
C VAL A 43 10.60 12.35 -7.41
N ILE A 44 9.40 12.35 -8.01
CA ILE A 44 8.78 11.19 -8.69
C ILE A 44 9.76 10.38 -9.57
N ARG A 45 10.60 11.04 -10.36
CA ARG A 45 11.52 10.37 -11.30
C ARG A 45 12.67 9.61 -10.64
N VAL A 46 13.01 9.94 -9.41
CA VAL A 46 14.17 9.38 -8.69
C VAL A 46 13.81 8.89 -7.28
N SER A 47 12.52 8.86 -6.94
CA SER A 47 12.06 8.40 -5.63
C SER A 47 12.48 6.98 -5.28
N PRO A 48 12.61 6.02 -6.23
CA PRO A 48 13.15 4.69 -5.92
C PRO A 48 14.62 4.68 -5.45
N ASN A 49 15.37 5.78 -5.58
CA ASN A 49 16.74 5.85 -5.05
C ASN A 49 16.78 5.89 -3.51
N ASP A 50 15.66 6.20 -2.85
CA ASP A 50 15.51 6.06 -1.41
C ASP A 50 14.91 4.67 -1.08
N PRO A 51 15.56 3.82 -0.27
CA PRO A 51 15.02 2.50 0.09
C PRO A 51 13.63 2.55 0.75
N ALA A 52 13.24 3.67 1.36
CA ALA A 52 11.90 3.85 1.93
C ALA A 52 10.80 3.78 0.86
N PHE A 53 11.13 4.01 -0.42
CA PHE A 53 10.21 3.87 -1.56
C PHE A 53 9.54 2.49 -1.58
N TYR A 54 10.34 1.44 -1.43
CA TYR A 54 9.84 0.05 -1.51
C TYR A 54 8.94 -0.29 -0.33
N LEU A 55 9.27 0.19 0.87
CA LEU A 55 8.43 -0.01 2.06
C LEU A 55 7.10 0.76 1.96
N HIS A 56 7.13 1.98 1.41
CA HIS A 56 5.93 2.78 1.16
C HIS A 56 5.02 2.12 0.12
N HIS A 57 5.58 1.68 -1.01
CA HIS A 57 4.80 1.00 -2.05
C HIS A 57 4.30 -0.38 -1.63
N ALA A 58 5.05 -1.13 -0.80
CA ALA A 58 4.56 -2.37 -0.21
C ALA A 58 3.35 -2.13 0.72
N PHE A 59 3.33 -1.02 1.47
CA PHE A 59 2.17 -0.67 2.27
C PHE A 59 0.97 -0.24 1.41
N VAL A 60 1.19 0.46 0.30
CA VAL A 60 0.12 0.82 -0.65
C VAL A 60 -0.46 -0.43 -1.31
N ASP A 61 0.39 -1.37 -1.73
CA ASP A 61 0.00 -2.68 -2.27
C ASP A 61 -0.77 -3.52 -1.24
N TYR A 62 -0.33 -3.53 0.03
CA TYR A 62 -1.08 -4.13 1.13
C TYR A 62 -2.52 -3.59 1.23
N LEU A 63 -2.71 -2.27 1.14
CA LEU A 63 -4.06 -1.68 1.19
C LEU A 63 -4.92 -2.09 -0.01
N TRP A 64 -4.32 -2.15 -1.20
CA TRP A 64 -4.98 -2.65 -2.39
C TRP A 64 -5.40 -4.12 -2.22
N GLU A 65 -4.52 -4.98 -1.73
CA GLU A 65 -4.84 -6.39 -1.44
C GLU A 65 -5.92 -6.55 -0.37
N GLN A 66 -5.93 -5.71 0.68
CA GLN A 66 -7.02 -5.70 1.66
C GLN A 66 -8.36 -5.30 1.03
N PHE A 67 -8.38 -4.30 0.14
CA PHE A 67 -9.57 -3.95 -0.62
C PHE A 67 -10.05 -5.13 -1.48
N ARG A 68 -9.16 -5.75 -2.27
CA ARG A 68 -9.48 -6.92 -3.10
C ARG A 68 -10.08 -8.04 -2.28
N LYS A 69 -9.50 -8.34 -1.12
CA LYS A 69 -9.97 -9.38 -0.19
C LYS A 69 -11.36 -9.10 0.36
N GLN A 70 -11.70 -7.85 0.62
CA GLN A 70 -12.98 -7.46 1.25
C GLN A 70 -14.11 -7.18 0.25
N LYS A 71 -13.78 -6.73 -0.97
CA LYS A 71 -14.76 -6.14 -1.90
C LYS A 71 -14.95 -6.93 -3.18
N GLN A 72 -14.05 -7.85 -3.48
CA GLN A 72 -14.06 -8.61 -4.72
C GLN A 72 -14.06 -10.12 -4.43
N THR A 73 -14.87 -10.84 -5.19
CA THR A 73 -14.71 -12.28 -5.39
C THR A 73 -13.35 -12.60 -6.04
N ARG A 74 -12.93 -13.86 -5.99
CA ARG A 74 -11.67 -14.26 -6.62
C ARG A 74 -11.64 -14.02 -8.13
N GLU A 75 -12.79 -14.12 -8.80
CA GLU A 75 -12.91 -13.84 -10.24
C GLU A 75 -12.83 -12.33 -10.54
N GLU A 76 -13.58 -11.51 -9.79
CA GLU A 76 -13.53 -10.04 -9.94
C GLU A 76 -12.14 -9.49 -9.67
N ARG A 77 -11.36 -10.12 -8.79
CA ARG A 77 -9.97 -9.77 -8.52
C ARG A 77 -9.09 -9.81 -9.76
N GLU A 78 -9.35 -10.69 -10.71
CA GLU A 78 -8.54 -10.83 -11.93
C GLU A 78 -9.12 -10.06 -13.12
N THR A 79 -10.40 -9.68 -13.07
CA THR A 79 -11.14 -9.18 -14.24
C THR A 79 -11.70 -7.78 -14.08
N GLN A 80 -11.91 -7.29 -12.85
CA GLN A 80 -12.48 -5.97 -12.62
C GLN A 80 -11.47 -4.88 -12.96
N TRP A 81 -11.80 -4.05 -13.95
CA TRP A 81 -10.99 -2.92 -14.40
C TRP A 81 -11.81 -1.62 -14.44
N ALA A 82 -11.15 -0.47 -14.37
CA ALA A 82 -11.80 0.81 -14.57
C ALA A 82 -11.91 1.14 -16.06
N THR A 83 -13.11 1.46 -16.54
CA THR A 83 -13.29 2.05 -17.88
C THR A 83 -12.87 3.52 -17.88
N ASP A 84 -12.84 4.19 -19.03
CA ASP A 84 -12.62 5.65 -19.12
C ASP A 84 -11.33 6.15 -18.47
N THR A 85 -10.24 5.45 -18.74
CA THR A 85 -8.91 5.78 -18.21
C THR A 85 -8.37 7.08 -18.80
N CYS A 86 -7.65 7.86 -17.99
CA CYS A 86 -7.13 9.19 -18.37
C CYS A 86 -5.99 9.12 -19.41
N ASN A 87 -5.49 7.93 -19.69
CA ASN A 87 -4.47 7.65 -20.68
C ASN A 87 -4.75 6.28 -21.31
N SER A 88 -4.61 6.15 -22.63
CA SER A 88 -4.77 4.87 -23.32
C SER A 88 -3.83 3.79 -22.80
N LEU A 89 -2.62 4.14 -22.33
CA LEU A 89 -1.65 3.19 -21.76
C LEU A 89 -2.12 2.53 -20.45
N GLN A 90 -3.21 3.01 -19.85
CA GLN A 90 -3.81 2.44 -18.65
C GLN A 90 -4.95 1.43 -18.97
N GLY A 91 -5.13 1.07 -20.24
CA GLY A 91 -6.11 0.06 -20.65
C GLY A 91 -5.78 -1.34 -20.09
N TYR A 92 -6.79 -2.19 -19.95
CA TYR A 92 -6.66 -3.53 -19.35
C TYR A 92 -5.61 -4.41 -20.05
N ASP A 93 -5.60 -4.44 -21.38
CA ASP A 93 -4.68 -5.26 -22.19
C ASP A 93 -3.39 -4.51 -22.61
N GLU A 94 -3.16 -3.32 -22.06
CA GLU A 94 -2.03 -2.47 -22.45
C GLU A 94 -0.75 -2.83 -21.70
N GLN A 95 0.39 -2.59 -22.34
CA GLN A 95 1.69 -2.95 -21.79
C GLN A 95 2.10 -2.06 -20.60
N MET A 96 2.47 -2.68 -19.48
CA MET A 96 3.16 -2.03 -18.37
C MET A 96 4.61 -1.72 -18.73
N LYS A 97 4.85 -0.59 -19.40
CA LYS A 97 6.20 -0.21 -19.81
C LYS A 97 7.11 0.03 -18.59
N PRO A 98 8.40 -0.37 -18.65
CA PRO A 98 9.10 -0.98 -19.78
C PRO A 98 9.05 -2.53 -19.81
N PHE A 99 8.22 -3.15 -18.97
CA PHE A 99 8.14 -4.60 -18.82
C PHE A 99 7.40 -5.26 -19.99
N ARG A 100 7.57 -6.58 -20.14
CA ARG A 100 6.82 -7.41 -21.10
C ARG A 100 5.45 -7.87 -20.56
N LEU A 101 5.01 -7.27 -19.46
CA LEU A 101 3.73 -7.57 -18.81
C LEU A 101 2.66 -6.58 -19.28
N GLN A 102 1.41 -7.01 -19.22
CA GLN A 102 0.23 -6.19 -19.44
C GLN A 102 -0.38 -5.74 -18.11
N ASN A 103 -1.16 -4.67 -18.12
CA ASN A 103 -1.83 -4.14 -16.93
C ASN A 103 -2.70 -5.21 -16.24
N ARG A 104 -3.41 -6.05 -17.02
CA ARG A 104 -4.17 -7.20 -16.50
C ARG A 104 -3.32 -8.21 -15.73
N ASP A 105 -2.04 -8.38 -16.09
CA ASP A 105 -1.15 -9.33 -15.42
C ASP A 105 -0.85 -8.85 -13.99
N GLY A 106 -1.00 -7.56 -13.71
CA GLY A 106 -0.93 -6.99 -12.37
C GLY A 106 -2.08 -7.44 -11.47
N LEU A 107 -3.20 -7.93 -12.02
CA LEU A 107 -4.35 -8.40 -11.25
C LEU A 107 -4.32 -9.89 -10.89
N SER A 108 -3.26 -10.64 -11.24
CA SER A 108 -3.27 -12.08 -10.97
C SER A 108 -3.40 -12.39 -9.48
N ASN A 109 -4.24 -13.37 -9.11
CA ASN A 109 -4.22 -13.89 -7.73
C ASN A 109 -2.95 -14.70 -7.44
N GLN A 110 -2.22 -15.18 -8.46
CA GLN A 110 -1.02 -16.01 -8.28
C GLN A 110 0.03 -15.34 -7.40
N TYR A 111 0.15 -14.00 -7.46
CA TYR A 111 1.08 -13.26 -6.60
C TYR A 111 0.85 -13.54 -5.11
N THR A 112 -0.41 -13.60 -4.68
CA THR A 112 -0.77 -13.83 -3.27
C THR A 112 -1.09 -15.28 -2.94
N ASP A 113 -1.27 -16.14 -3.95
CA ASP A 113 -1.42 -17.58 -3.75
C ASP A 113 -0.07 -18.30 -3.65
N GLU A 114 0.96 -17.81 -4.35
CA GLU A 114 2.22 -18.54 -4.55
C GLU A 114 3.47 -17.80 -4.08
N TRP A 115 3.50 -16.46 -4.14
CA TRP A 115 4.77 -15.72 -4.04
C TRP A 115 4.93 -14.94 -2.75
N TYR A 116 3.89 -14.24 -2.29
CA TYR A 116 3.95 -13.47 -1.07
C TYR A 116 2.62 -13.41 -0.32
N GLU A 117 2.72 -13.13 0.98
CA GLU A 117 1.57 -12.75 1.79
C GLU A 117 1.92 -11.51 2.63
N TYR A 118 0.88 -10.77 3.00
CA TYR A 118 1.02 -9.67 3.95
C TYR A 118 0.57 -10.09 5.33
N GLU A 119 1.42 -9.83 6.32
CA GLU A 119 1.03 -9.95 7.71
C GLU A 119 0.17 -8.75 8.13
N PRO A 120 -0.98 -8.96 8.81
CA PRO A 120 -1.77 -7.86 9.33
C PRO A 120 -1.01 -7.07 10.38
N VAL A 121 -1.43 -5.82 10.60
CA VAL A 121 -0.88 -4.98 11.67
C VAL A 121 -0.97 -5.72 13.01
N ARG A 122 0.18 -5.91 13.66
CA ARG A 122 0.26 -6.59 14.96
C ARG A 122 -0.38 -5.73 16.04
N HIS A 123 -1.34 -6.30 16.76
CA HIS A 123 -2.01 -5.65 17.89
C HIS A 123 -1.48 -6.23 19.21
N CYS A 124 -1.26 -5.35 20.17
CA CYS A 124 -1.04 -5.72 21.57
C CYS A 124 -2.31 -5.35 22.35
N THR A 125 -2.57 -6.00 23.48
CA THR A 125 -3.79 -5.76 24.26
C THR A 125 -3.45 -5.59 25.74
N PRO A 126 -4.38 -5.10 26.58
CA PRO A 126 -4.15 -5.09 28.03
C PRO A 126 -3.82 -6.47 28.59
N ALA A 127 -4.38 -7.53 28.00
CA ALA A 127 -4.14 -8.91 28.41
C ALA A 127 -2.82 -9.49 27.88
N LYS A 128 -2.32 -8.98 26.74
CA LYS A 128 -1.04 -9.36 26.14
C LYS A 128 -0.30 -8.08 25.70
N PRO A 129 0.37 -7.39 26.65
CA PRO A 129 0.97 -6.08 26.40
C PRO A 129 2.33 -6.15 25.68
N ASP A 130 2.83 -7.36 25.41
CA ASP A 130 4.10 -7.56 24.74
C ASP A 130 3.93 -7.87 23.25
N CYS A 131 4.84 -7.32 22.46
CA CYS A 131 4.98 -7.63 21.04
C CYS A 131 6.02 -8.75 20.87
N ASP A 132 5.85 -9.57 19.84
CA ASP A 132 6.62 -10.79 19.58
C ASP A 132 8.01 -10.56 18.94
N SER A 133 8.52 -9.33 19.00
CA SER A 133 9.83 -8.95 18.46
C SER A 133 10.51 -7.93 19.37
N GLU A 134 11.82 -8.10 19.54
CA GLU A 134 12.65 -7.14 20.29
C GLU A 134 12.64 -5.74 19.67
N TYR A 135 12.32 -5.63 18.38
CA TYR A 135 12.24 -4.37 17.63
C TYR A 135 10.88 -3.67 17.78
N TYR A 136 9.89 -4.31 18.41
CA TYR A 136 8.56 -3.75 18.60
C TYR A 136 8.26 -3.44 20.06
N PHE A 137 7.55 -2.33 20.29
CA PHE A 137 6.95 -2.01 21.59
C PHE A 137 5.44 -1.85 21.44
N CYS A 138 4.70 -2.13 22.52
CA CYS A 138 3.27 -1.89 22.55
C CYS A 138 2.97 -0.42 22.78
N ASP A 139 2.35 0.23 21.79
CA ASP A 139 1.74 1.54 21.97
C ASP A 139 0.40 1.36 22.69
N THR A 140 0.40 1.53 24.02
CA THR A 140 -0.79 1.34 24.87
C THR A 140 -1.90 2.38 24.64
N LYS A 141 -1.63 3.47 23.91
CA LYS A 141 -2.68 4.43 23.52
C LYS A 141 -3.52 3.91 22.35
N ALA A 142 -2.86 3.23 21.41
CA ALA A 142 -3.50 2.71 20.20
C ALA A 142 -3.64 1.18 20.21
N TRP A 143 -3.16 0.50 21.26
CA TRP A 143 -3.14 -0.95 21.42
C TRP A 143 -2.60 -1.67 20.18
N ARG A 144 -1.45 -1.19 19.69
CA ARG A 144 -0.75 -1.75 18.53
C ARG A 144 0.75 -1.82 18.71
N CYS A 145 1.35 -2.82 18.12
CA CYS A 145 2.80 -2.95 18.08
C CYS A 145 3.38 -1.94 17.10
N ARG A 146 4.40 -1.19 17.54
CA ARG A 146 5.12 -0.22 16.73
C ARG A 146 6.62 -0.47 16.79
N SER A 147 7.32 -0.10 15.71
CA SER A 147 8.78 -0.10 15.67
C SER A 147 9.37 0.78 16.77
N LYS A 148 10.28 0.21 17.56
CA LYS A 148 11.11 0.98 18.51
C LYS A 148 12.02 1.89 17.70
N VAL A 149 11.95 3.18 17.99
CA VAL A 149 12.97 4.12 17.49
C VAL A 149 14.17 3.99 18.41
N ARG A 150 15.26 3.38 17.92
CA ARG A 150 16.53 3.46 18.63
C ARG A 150 17.00 4.90 18.49
N LYS A 151 17.03 5.66 19.58
CA LYS A 151 17.68 6.98 19.59
C LYS A 151 19.14 6.76 19.20
N LEU A 152 19.49 7.08 17.95
CA LEU A 152 20.88 7.27 17.57
C LEU A 152 21.43 8.33 18.51
N HIS A 153 22.44 7.98 19.31
CA HIS A 153 23.31 8.98 19.88
C HIS A 153 24.01 9.63 18.68
N ILE A 154 23.47 10.75 18.22
CA ILE A 154 24.19 11.63 17.33
C ILE A 154 25.39 12.08 18.14
N ILE A 155 26.56 11.55 17.80
CA ILE A 155 27.83 12.00 18.35
C ILE A 155 27.99 13.43 17.83
N ASN A 156 27.81 14.41 18.72
CA ASN A 156 28.22 15.79 18.47
C ASN A 156 29.73 15.88 18.43
#